data_AF-A0A1M7A3F3-F1
#
_entry.id   AF-A0A1M7A3F3-F1
#
_cell.length_a   1.000
_cell.length_b   1.000
_cell.length_c   1.000
_cell.angle_alpha   90.00
_cell.angle_beta   90.00
_cell.angle_gamma   90.00
#
_symmetry.space_group_name_H-M   'P 1'
#
loop_
_entity.id
_entity.type
_entity.pdbx_description
1 polymer ?
#
loop_
_entity_poly.entity_id
_entity_poly.type
_entity_poly.pdbx_seq_one_letter_code
_entity_poly.pdbx_strand_id
1 'polypeptide(L)'
;MKSHCSKYFLILLLCLSVYSVSAQQDIDEAGKVLARVKQTYDTASISFHLKYTYADADQPNTVTDSLEGDARLHGNNCFMTLGNIIFFRNQTYNISVFKEDKLMMLGRPSTLSRQMQLPSDQISAALHQAGVTTCRLLRHQKQTTIIFDYPPDSPCLQMQISIDEATYLIREVITKIRNPLTQENQVTTPPSGQNIMVKTLFTAVKMEHPDNSFFDEKQFFTREANVIKPAADYADYQVFLASPNI
;
A
#
# COMPACT_ATOMS: atom_id res chain seq x y z
N MET A 1 -15.80 -29.35 55.49
CA MET A 1 -16.04 -28.11 54.70
C MET A 1 -14.87 -27.76 53.74
N LYS A 2 -14.36 -28.69 52.91
CA LYS A 2 -13.20 -28.42 52.02
C LYS A 2 -13.28 -29.06 50.61
N SER A 3 -14.48 -29.25 50.04
CA SER A 3 -14.61 -29.89 48.72
C SER A 3 -15.30 -29.04 47.63
N HIS A 4 -15.93 -27.92 47.99
CA HIS A 4 -16.66 -27.10 47.00
C HIS A 4 -15.79 -26.03 46.29
N CYS A 5 -14.65 -25.64 46.85
CA CYS A 5 -13.81 -24.58 46.27
C CYS A 5 -13.06 -25.00 44.99
N SER A 6 -12.72 -26.29 44.85
CA SER A 6 -11.95 -26.82 43.70
C SER A 6 -12.77 -26.90 42.40
N LYS A 7 -14.09 -27.13 42.49
CA LYS A 7 -14.96 -27.28 41.29
C LYS A 7 -15.22 -25.96 40.57
N TYR A 8 -15.30 -24.85 41.31
CA TYR A 8 -15.52 -23.53 40.70
C TYR A 8 -14.25 -22.96 40.06
N PHE A 9 -13.07 -23.33 40.54
CA PHE A 9 -11.80 -22.92 39.95
C PHE A 9 -11.59 -23.54 38.57
N LEU A 10 -11.99 -24.80 38.36
CA LEU A 10 -11.87 -25.48 37.07
C LEU A 10 -12.81 -24.88 35.99
N ILE A 11 -14.02 -24.46 36.37
CA ILE A 11 -14.99 -23.82 35.46
C ILE A 11 -14.52 -22.42 35.06
N LEU A 12 -13.95 -21.65 36.00
CA LEU A 12 -13.38 -20.33 35.70
C LEU A 12 -12.18 -20.41 34.74
N LEU A 13 -11.33 -21.45 34.88
CA LEU A 13 -10.18 -21.67 34.00
C LEU A 13 -10.60 -22.06 32.58
N LEU A 14 -11.70 -22.81 32.43
CA LEU A 14 -12.25 -23.20 31.12
C LEU A 14 -12.96 -22.05 30.39
N CYS A 15 -13.52 -21.07 31.11
CA CYS A 15 -14.11 -19.88 30.49
C CYS A 15 -13.08 -18.88 29.97
N LEU A 16 -11.86 -18.88 30.52
CA LEU A 16 -10.79 -17.96 30.08
C LEU A 16 -10.06 -18.42 28.80
N SER A 17 -10.11 -19.71 28.44
CA SER A 17 -9.47 -20.22 27.22
C SER A 17 -10.29 -20.01 25.94
N VAL A 18 -11.57 -19.66 26.04
CA VAL A 18 -12.46 -19.49 24.87
C VAL A 18 -12.30 -18.12 24.20
N TYR A 19 -11.77 -17.12 24.91
CA TYR A 19 -11.66 -15.75 24.38
C TYR A 19 -10.47 -15.55 23.43
N SER A 20 -9.43 -16.38 23.51
CA SER A 20 -8.24 -16.23 22.65
C SER A 20 -8.42 -16.80 21.23
N VAL A 21 -9.51 -17.51 20.95
CA VAL A 21 -9.74 -18.18 19.65
C VAL A 21 -10.22 -17.20 18.56
N SER A 22 -10.95 -16.13 18.94
CA SER A 22 -11.53 -15.20 17.96
C SER A 22 -10.48 -14.39 17.19
N ALA A 23 -9.37 -14.00 17.83
CA ALA A 23 -8.36 -13.17 17.21
C ALA A 23 -7.51 -13.92 16.16
N GLN A 24 -7.25 -15.21 16.39
CA GLN A 24 -6.48 -16.05 15.46
C GLN A 24 -7.30 -16.44 14.22
N GLN A 25 -8.63 -16.57 14.36
CA GLN A 25 -9.50 -16.86 13.23
C GLN A 25 -9.56 -15.71 12.21
N ASP A 26 -9.55 -14.46 12.69
CA ASP A 26 -9.64 -13.28 11.83
C ASP A 26 -8.38 -13.09 10.98
N ILE A 27 -7.19 -13.39 11.50
CA ILE A 27 -5.92 -13.22 10.75
C ILE A 27 -5.78 -14.22 9.61
N ASP A 28 -6.23 -15.46 9.81
CA ASP A 28 -6.23 -16.49 8.76
C ASP A 28 -7.24 -16.13 7.65
N GLU A 29 -8.42 -15.64 8.03
CA GLU A 29 -9.44 -15.17 7.08
C GLU A 29 -8.98 -13.93 6.30
N ALA A 30 -8.36 -12.96 6.98
CA ALA A 30 -7.75 -11.80 6.33
C ALA A 30 -6.67 -12.23 5.32
N GLY A 31 -5.84 -13.20 5.68
CA GLY A 31 -4.83 -13.78 4.78
C GLY A 31 -5.44 -14.38 3.51
N LYS A 32 -6.56 -15.11 3.62
CA LYS A 32 -7.30 -15.64 2.45
C LYS A 32 -7.84 -14.53 1.56
N VAL A 33 -8.43 -13.49 2.15
CA VAL A 33 -8.95 -12.33 1.41
C VAL A 33 -7.81 -11.63 0.66
N LEU A 34 -6.69 -11.34 1.34
CA LEU A 34 -5.53 -10.71 0.73
C LEU A 34 -4.89 -11.58 -0.38
N ALA A 35 -4.91 -12.91 -0.23
CA ALA A 35 -4.47 -13.81 -1.30
C ALA A 35 -5.35 -13.71 -2.55
N ARG A 36 -6.67 -13.53 -2.39
CA ARG A 36 -7.59 -13.29 -3.52
C ARG A 36 -7.37 -11.92 -4.16
N VAL A 37 -7.17 -10.88 -3.36
CA VAL A 37 -6.78 -9.55 -3.87
C VAL A 37 -5.51 -9.69 -4.70
N LYS A 38 -4.46 -10.30 -4.16
CA LYS A 38 -3.20 -10.53 -4.90
C LYS A 38 -3.44 -11.28 -6.21
N GLN A 39 -4.21 -12.37 -6.18
CA GLN A 39 -4.56 -13.14 -7.37
C GLN A 39 -5.26 -12.29 -8.43
N THR A 40 -6.21 -11.42 -8.03
CA THR A 40 -6.87 -10.49 -8.95
C THR A 40 -5.86 -9.55 -9.60
N TYR A 41 -4.99 -8.90 -8.83
CA TYR A 41 -3.99 -7.96 -9.37
C TYR A 41 -2.90 -8.63 -10.21
N ASP A 42 -2.56 -9.89 -9.93
CA ASP A 42 -1.57 -10.65 -10.71
C ASP A 42 -2.12 -11.16 -12.06
N THR A 43 -3.46 -11.30 -12.19
CA THR A 43 -4.08 -11.91 -13.38
C THR A 43 -4.91 -10.94 -14.23
N ALA A 44 -5.50 -9.92 -13.60
CA ALA A 44 -6.33 -8.96 -14.30
C ALA A 44 -5.49 -7.83 -14.92
N SER A 45 -6.05 -7.26 -15.97
CA SER A 45 -5.61 -5.98 -16.50
C SER A 45 -6.46 -4.89 -15.85
N ILE A 46 -5.85 -3.99 -15.09
CA ILE A 46 -6.60 -3.07 -14.23
C ILE A 46 -6.13 -1.64 -14.50
N SER A 47 -7.06 -0.73 -14.69
CA SER A 47 -6.82 0.71 -14.63
C SER A 47 -7.67 1.35 -13.54
N PHE A 48 -7.14 2.38 -12.89
CA PHE A 48 -7.87 3.13 -11.86
C PHE A 48 -7.25 4.50 -11.63
N HIS A 49 -8.07 5.40 -11.11
CA HIS A 49 -7.66 6.69 -10.59
C HIS A 49 -7.37 6.57 -9.09
N LEU A 50 -6.24 7.13 -8.64
CA LEU A 50 -5.82 7.19 -7.24
C LEU A 50 -5.95 8.62 -6.72
N LYS A 51 -6.48 8.74 -5.51
CA LYS A 51 -6.41 9.97 -4.71
C LYS A 51 -5.80 9.67 -3.36
N TYR A 52 -4.63 10.23 -3.11
CA TYR A 52 -3.96 10.25 -1.81
C TYR A 52 -4.31 11.55 -1.09
N THR A 53 -4.67 11.44 0.19
CA THR A 53 -4.98 12.58 1.06
C THR A 53 -4.27 12.42 2.39
N TYR A 54 -3.81 13.54 2.94
CA TYR A 54 -3.23 13.67 4.26
C TYR A 54 -4.18 14.48 5.13
N ALA A 55 -4.33 14.09 6.39
CA ALA A 55 -5.09 14.82 7.39
C ALA A 55 -4.51 14.58 8.78
N ASP A 56 -4.85 15.45 9.73
CA ASP A 56 -4.70 15.15 11.15
C ASP A 56 -5.61 13.95 11.49
N ALA A 57 -5.07 12.94 12.18
CA ALA A 57 -5.86 11.76 12.55
C ALA A 57 -7.03 12.08 13.49
N ASP A 58 -6.97 13.19 14.25
CA ASP A 58 -8.05 13.63 15.12
C ASP A 58 -9.09 14.48 14.36
N GLN A 59 -8.76 14.94 13.14
CA GLN A 59 -9.65 15.67 12.24
C GLN A 59 -9.62 15.06 10.83
N PRO A 60 -10.04 13.79 10.66
CA PRO A 60 -9.84 13.03 9.43
C PRO A 60 -10.53 13.60 8.18
N ASN A 61 -11.50 14.50 8.37
CA ASN A 61 -12.24 15.17 7.30
C ASN A 61 -11.61 16.49 6.85
N THR A 62 -10.59 16.98 7.57
CA THR A 62 -9.86 18.21 7.24
C THR A 62 -8.59 17.83 6.50
N VAL A 63 -8.69 17.73 5.16
CA VAL A 63 -7.55 17.39 4.31
C VAL A 63 -6.51 18.52 4.35
N THR A 64 -5.29 18.19 4.74
CA THR A 64 -4.15 19.12 4.80
C THR A 64 -3.37 19.15 3.49
N ASP A 65 -3.32 18.02 2.78
CA ASP A 65 -2.65 17.90 1.48
C ASP A 65 -3.23 16.73 0.67
N SER A 66 -3.04 16.74 -0.65
CA SER A 66 -3.49 15.66 -1.53
C SER A 66 -2.66 15.53 -2.79
N LEU A 67 -2.50 14.29 -3.24
CA LEU A 67 -1.91 13.94 -4.52
C LEU A 67 -2.90 13.06 -5.29
N GLU A 68 -3.00 13.27 -6.60
CA GLU A 68 -3.87 12.48 -7.47
C GLU A 68 -3.08 11.93 -8.65
N GLY A 69 -3.60 10.86 -9.25
CA GLY A 69 -2.97 10.26 -10.41
C GLY A 69 -3.70 9.04 -10.90
N ASP A 70 -3.14 8.39 -11.91
CA ASP A 70 -3.75 7.25 -12.57
C ASP A 70 -2.76 6.10 -12.66
N ALA A 71 -3.25 4.87 -12.50
CA ALA A 71 -2.47 3.66 -12.68
C ALA A 71 -3.08 2.72 -13.71
N ARG A 72 -2.20 2.02 -14.42
CA ARG A 72 -2.50 0.90 -15.32
C ARG A 72 -1.57 -0.25 -14.99
N LEU A 73 -2.16 -1.42 -14.79
CA LEU A 73 -1.50 -2.65 -14.40
C LEU A 73 -1.83 -3.75 -15.39
N HIS A 74 -0.82 -4.49 -15.83
CA HIS A 74 -1.01 -5.68 -16.66
C HIS A 74 0.10 -6.69 -16.37
N GLY A 75 -0.23 -7.71 -15.58
CA GLY A 75 0.74 -8.69 -15.11
C GLY A 75 1.91 -8.02 -14.39
N ASN A 76 3.12 -8.14 -14.94
CA ASN A 76 4.30 -7.49 -14.37
C ASN A 76 4.48 -6.03 -14.82
N ASN A 77 3.67 -5.52 -15.74
CA ASN A 77 3.80 -4.16 -16.24
C ASN A 77 2.98 -3.18 -15.38
N CYS A 78 3.54 -2.00 -15.14
CA CYS A 78 2.91 -0.92 -14.39
C CYS A 78 3.23 0.41 -15.07
N PHE A 79 2.21 1.25 -15.23
CA PHE A 79 2.36 2.66 -15.55
C PHE A 79 1.51 3.42 -14.56
N MET A 80 2.11 4.27 -13.75
CA MET A 80 1.43 5.05 -12.73
C MET A 80 1.92 6.48 -12.77
N THR A 81 0.99 7.41 -12.63
CA THR A 81 1.26 8.82 -12.35
C THR A 81 0.76 9.11 -10.95
N LEU A 82 1.47 9.96 -10.22
CA LEU A 82 1.03 10.48 -8.93
C LEU A 82 1.64 11.87 -8.73
N GLY A 83 0.82 12.91 -8.85
CA GLY A 83 1.29 14.28 -8.92
C GLY A 83 2.32 14.48 -10.03
N ASN A 84 3.51 14.96 -9.67
CA ASN A 84 4.61 15.22 -10.60
C ASN A 84 5.57 14.03 -10.77
N ILE A 85 5.18 12.83 -10.31
CA ILE A 85 5.99 11.62 -10.40
C ILE A 85 5.33 10.63 -11.37
N ILE A 86 6.14 10.02 -12.24
CA ILE A 86 5.75 8.86 -13.05
C ILE A 86 6.52 7.65 -12.55
N PHE A 87 5.82 6.55 -12.33
CA PHE A 87 6.41 5.24 -12.12
C PHE A 87 6.06 4.35 -13.30
N PHE A 88 7.07 3.74 -13.90
CA PHE A 88 6.89 2.80 -14.99
C PHE A 88 7.69 1.55 -14.70
N ARG A 89 7.11 0.40 -15.03
CA ARG A 89 7.77 -0.89 -14.97
C ARG A 89 7.32 -1.75 -16.12
N ASN A 90 8.27 -2.38 -16.78
CA ASN A 90 8.01 -3.49 -17.67
C ASN A 90 8.97 -4.66 -17.35
N GLN A 91 9.11 -5.61 -18.28
CA GLN A 91 9.99 -6.77 -18.08
C GLN A 91 11.48 -6.39 -18.01
N THR A 92 11.87 -5.25 -18.57
CA THR A 92 13.28 -4.87 -18.75
C THR A 92 13.70 -3.71 -17.86
N TYR A 93 12.78 -2.77 -17.59
CA TYR A 93 13.09 -1.53 -16.90
C TYR A 93 12.12 -1.24 -15.76
N ASN A 94 12.66 -0.60 -14.73
CA ASN A 94 11.91 0.19 -13.76
C ASN A 94 12.35 1.65 -13.91
N ILE A 95 11.41 2.54 -14.14
CA ILE A 95 11.64 3.96 -14.42
C ILE A 95 10.87 4.77 -13.39
N SER A 96 11.52 5.76 -12.80
CA SER A 96 10.86 6.78 -12.00
C SER A 96 11.24 8.15 -12.56
N VAL A 97 10.24 8.95 -12.93
CA VAL A 97 10.44 10.29 -13.47
C VAL A 97 9.91 11.30 -12.47
N PHE A 98 10.78 12.19 -12.02
CA PHE A 98 10.46 13.32 -11.14
C PHE A 98 10.42 14.56 -12.01
N LYS A 99 9.21 15.02 -12.35
CA LYS A 99 9.04 16.09 -13.35
C LYS A 99 9.56 17.43 -12.87
N GLU A 100 9.40 17.75 -11.59
CA GLU A 100 9.88 19.01 -11.02
C GLU A 100 11.42 19.10 -11.04
N ASP A 101 12.08 18.01 -10.66
CA ASP A 101 13.54 17.94 -10.60
C ASP A 101 14.20 17.70 -11.97
N LYS A 102 13.38 17.45 -13.00
CA LYS A 102 13.84 16.99 -14.33
C LYS A 102 14.80 15.81 -14.21
N LEU A 103 14.42 14.83 -13.39
CA LEU A 103 15.22 13.65 -13.10
C LEU A 103 14.51 12.38 -13.54
N MET A 104 15.23 11.53 -14.25
CA MET A 104 14.79 10.19 -14.64
C MET A 104 15.71 9.15 -14.00
N MET A 105 15.19 8.35 -13.09
CA MET A 105 15.87 7.19 -12.55
C MET A 105 15.53 5.95 -13.36
N LEU A 106 16.55 5.29 -13.90
CA LEU A 106 16.43 4.06 -14.66
C LEU A 106 17.10 2.91 -13.92
N GLY A 107 16.37 1.84 -13.67
CA GLY A 107 16.86 0.64 -13.01
C GLY A 107 16.40 -0.63 -13.72
N ARG A 108 16.92 -1.78 -13.28
CA ARG A 108 16.34 -3.07 -13.64
C ARG A 108 15.18 -3.41 -12.71
N PRO A 109 14.15 -4.12 -13.19
CA PRO A 109 13.11 -4.67 -12.32
C PRO A 109 13.74 -5.59 -11.28
N SER A 110 13.49 -5.28 -10.01
CA SER A 110 13.81 -6.15 -8.88
C SER A 110 12.53 -6.61 -8.20
N THR A 111 12.60 -7.72 -7.48
CA THR A 111 11.49 -8.19 -6.63
C THR A 111 11.02 -7.12 -5.64
N LEU A 112 11.95 -6.35 -5.08
CA LEU A 112 11.66 -5.20 -4.22
C LEU A 112 10.90 -4.10 -4.96
N SER A 113 11.30 -3.76 -6.19
CA SER A 113 10.59 -2.74 -6.99
C SER A 113 9.16 -3.16 -7.37
N ARG A 114 8.91 -4.47 -7.52
CA ARG A 114 7.56 -5.00 -7.75
C ARG A 114 6.68 -4.80 -6.52
N GLN A 115 7.21 -5.15 -5.35
CA GLN A 115 6.50 -5.07 -4.07
C GLN A 115 6.10 -3.64 -3.70
N MET A 116 6.90 -2.65 -4.10
CA MET A 116 6.63 -1.24 -3.82
C MET A 116 5.60 -0.59 -4.75
N GLN A 117 5.07 -1.28 -5.76
CA GLN A 117 4.19 -0.66 -6.76
C GLN A 117 2.77 -1.24 -6.81
N LEU A 118 2.56 -2.46 -6.28
CA LEU A 118 1.23 -3.04 -6.17
C LEU A 118 0.70 -2.85 -4.75
N PRO A 119 -0.51 -2.29 -4.55
CA PRO A 119 -1.07 -2.10 -3.22
C PRO A 119 -1.10 -3.40 -2.39
N SER A 120 -1.44 -4.54 -3.00
CA SER A 120 -1.48 -5.84 -2.33
C SER A 120 -0.11 -6.29 -1.80
N ASP A 121 0.95 -6.04 -2.57
CA ASP A 121 2.30 -6.47 -2.18
C ASP A 121 2.88 -5.51 -1.12
N GLN A 122 2.58 -4.22 -1.21
CA GLN A 122 2.91 -3.23 -0.16
C GLN A 122 2.27 -3.60 1.17
N ILE A 123 0.97 -3.94 1.15
CA ILE A 123 0.22 -4.38 2.33
C ILE A 123 0.86 -5.64 2.91
N SER A 124 1.08 -6.67 2.09
CA SER A 124 1.69 -7.92 2.56
C SER A 124 3.06 -7.70 3.19
N ALA A 125 3.94 -6.92 2.54
CA ALA A 125 5.26 -6.59 3.06
C ALA A 125 5.17 -5.83 4.40
N ALA A 126 4.29 -4.83 4.49
CA ALA A 126 4.10 -4.02 5.70
C ALA A 126 3.59 -4.87 6.89
N LEU A 127 2.68 -5.82 6.63
CA LEU A 127 2.15 -6.72 7.66
C LEU A 127 3.23 -7.64 8.21
N HIS A 128 4.05 -8.23 7.32
CA HIS A 128 5.14 -9.11 7.72
C HIS A 128 6.23 -8.36 8.49
N GLN A 129 6.62 -7.16 8.05
CA GLN A 129 7.69 -6.38 8.68
C GLN A 129 7.30 -5.84 10.05
N ALA A 130 6.04 -5.46 10.24
CA ALA A 130 5.62 -4.77 11.45
C ALA A 130 5.14 -5.69 12.58
N GLY A 131 5.25 -7.01 12.41
CA GLY A 131 4.90 -7.97 13.45
C GLY A 131 3.42 -7.94 13.83
N VAL A 132 2.54 -7.69 12.87
CA VAL A 132 1.09 -7.65 13.13
C VAL A 132 0.61 -9.04 13.52
N THR A 133 0.14 -9.20 14.77
CA THR A 133 -0.30 -10.49 15.31
C THR A 133 -1.82 -10.65 15.36
N THR A 134 -2.57 -9.56 15.22
CA THR A 134 -4.03 -9.58 15.24
C THR A 134 -4.60 -8.64 14.18
N CYS A 135 -5.75 -8.98 13.66
CA CYS A 135 -6.54 -8.08 12.83
C CYS A 135 -8.02 -8.27 13.12
N ARG A 136 -8.83 -7.32 12.69
CA ARG A 136 -10.29 -7.39 12.74
C ARG A 136 -10.84 -7.41 11.33
N LEU A 137 -11.79 -8.31 11.07
CA LEU A 137 -12.43 -8.42 9.77
C LEU A 137 -13.91 -8.02 9.87
N LEU A 138 -14.27 -6.91 9.23
CA LEU A 138 -15.63 -6.40 9.21
C LEU A 138 -16.24 -6.66 7.83
N ARG A 139 -17.35 -7.39 7.76
CA ARG A 139 -18.09 -7.61 6.52
C ARG A 139 -19.40 -6.83 6.55
N HIS A 140 -19.61 -6.00 5.55
CA HIS A 140 -20.86 -5.26 5.39
C HIS A 140 -21.27 -5.24 3.92
N GLN A 141 -22.43 -5.85 3.64
CA GLN A 141 -23.00 -5.98 2.29
C GLN A 141 -22.03 -6.66 1.30
N LYS A 142 -21.43 -5.88 0.40
CA LYS A 142 -20.51 -6.35 -0.67
C LYS A 142 -19.06 -5.90 -0.42
N GLN A 143 -18.75 -5.50 0.81
CA GLN A 143 -17.44 -5.00 1.19
C GLN A 143 -16.90 -5.75 2.40
N THR A 144 -15.68 -6.25 2.27
CA THR A 144 -14.86 -6.69 3.41
C THR A 144 -13.91 -5.54 3.76
N THR A 145 -13.83 -5.22 5.05
CA THR A 145 -12.86 -4.27 5.61
C THR A 145 -11.93 -5.01 6.56
N ILE A 146 -10.63 -4.96 6.29
CA ILE A 146 -9.61 -5.56 7.16
C ILE A 146 -8.94 -4.42 7.93
N ILE A 147 -8.90 -4.54 9.25
CA ILE A 147 -8.26 -3.56 10.13
C ILE A 147 -7.10 -4.23 10.87
N PHE A 148 -5.91 -3.71 10.65
CA PHE A 148 -4.68 -4.10 11.30
C PHE A 148 -4.32 -3.07 12.37
N ASP A 149 -4.20 -3.53 13.61
CA ASP A 149 -3.71 -2.72 14.72
C ASP A 149 -2.25 -3.11 14.97
N TYR A 150 -1.38 -2.10 15.02
CA TYR A 150 0.06 -2.30 15.15
C TYR A 150 0.50 -2.10 16.61
N PRO A 151 1.67 -2.64 17.01
CA PRO A 151 2.23 -2.37 18.34
C PRO A 151 2.36 -0.85 18.62
N PRO A 152 2.19 -0.39 19.87
CA PRO A 152 2.20 1.06 20.19
C PRO A 152 3.46 1.82 19.75
N ASP A 153 4.60 1.13 19.69
CA ASP A 153 5.90 1.70 19.32
C ASP A 153 6.16 1.68 17.81
N SER A 154 5.25 1.10 17.01
CA SER A 154 5.35 1.08 15.55
C SER A 154 5.13 2.47 14.95
N PRO A 155 5.84 2.84 13.86
CA PRO A 155 5.59 4.08 13.14
C PRO A 155 4.19 4.08 12.47
N CYS A 156 3.69 2.91 12.09
CA CYS A 156 2.29 2.72 11.69
C CYS A 156 1.49 2.29 12.92
N LEU A 157 0.37 2.95 13.21
CA LEU A 157 -0.49 2.64 14.35
C LEU A 157 -1.67 1.76 13.95
N GLN A 158 -2.24 2.01 12.77
CA GLN A 158 -3.37 1.27 12.25
C GLN A 158 -3.39 1.32 10.72
N MET A 159 -3.84 0.24 10.08
CA MET A 159 -4.15 0.20 8.66
C MET A 159 -5.53 -0.42 8.46
N GLN A 160 -6.37 0.24 7.69
CA GLN A 160 -7.67 -0.24 7.27
C GLN A 160 -7.70 -0.38 5.75
N ILE A 161 -8.15 -1.53 5.24
CA ILE A 161 -8.25 -1.81 3.82
C ILE A 161 -9.69 -2.21 3.52
N SER A 162 -10.32 -1.47 2.61
CA SER A 162 -11.69 -1.73 2.13
C SER A 162 -11.62 -2.43 0.77
N ILE A 163 -12.25 -3.60 0.66
CA ILE A 163 -12.18 -4.49 -0.50
C ILE A 163 -13.59 -4.81 -1.00
N ASP A 164 -13.79 -4.70 -2.30
CA ASP A 164 -15.01 -5.13 -2.98
C ASP A 164 -15.05 -6.67 -3.08
N GLU A 165 -16.04 -7.33 -2.48
CA GLU A 165 -16.08 -8.80 -2.41
C GLU A 165 -16.40 -9.49 -3.75
N ALA A 166 -17.01 -8.76 -4.69
CA ALA A 166 -17.34 -9.34 -6.00
C ALA A 166 -16.12 -9.40 -6.92
N THR A 167 -15.23 -8.40 -6.81
CA THR A 167 -14.07 -8.23 -7.69
C THR A 167 -12.72 -8.46 -7.01
N TYR A 168 -12.69 -8.45 -5.68
CA TYR A 168 -11.47 -8.43 -4.86
C TYR A 168 -10.54 -7.26 -5.19
N LEU A 169 -11.09 -6.14 -5.65
CA LEU A 169 -10.36 -4.91 -5.90
C LEU A 169 -10.36 -4.05 -4.62
N ILE A 170 -9.20 -3.46 -4.31
CA ILE A 170 -9.09 -2.52 -3.20
C ILE A 170 -9.80 -1.23 -3.59
N ARG A 171 -10.66 -0.72 -2.71
CA ARG A 171 -11.40 0.53 -2.88
C ARG A 171 -10.77 1.68 -2.11
N GLU A 172 -10.25 1.38 -0.93
CA GLU A 172 -9.69 2.36 -0.02
C GLU A 172 -8.64 1.72 0.88
N VAL A 173 -7.58 2.47 1.16
CA VAL A 173 -6.62 2.17 2.22
C VAL A 173 -6.51 3.41 3.11
N ILE A 174 -6.71 3.25 4.42
CA ILE A 174 -6.51 4.28 5.42
C ILE A 174 -5.41 3.82 6.35
N THR A 175 -4.36 4.62 6.49
CA THR A 175 -3.24 4.33 7.39
C THR A 175 -3.11 5.47 8.39
N LYS A 176 -3.12 5.14 9.68
CA LYS A 176 -2.77 6.05 10.76
C LYS A 176 -1.31 5.84 11.11
N ILE A 177 -0.50 6.87 10.97
CA ILE A 177 0.93 6.84 11.30
C ILE A 177 1.27 7.87 12.38
N ARG A 178 2.33 7.61 13.12
CA ARG A 178 2.88 8.57 14.07
C ARG A 178 3.54 9.71 13.28
N ASN A 179 3.33 10.95 13.71
CA ASN A 179 3.93 12.10 13.04
C ASN A 179 5.45 12.11 13.28
N PRO A 180 6.29 11.93 12.24
CA PRO A 180 7.75 11.87 12.42
C PRO A 180 8.32 13.21 12.94
N LEU A 181 7.68 14.33 12.63
CA LEU A 181 8.11 15.66 13.10
C LEU A 181 7.94 15.84 14.61
N THR A 182 7.08 15.04 15.24
CA THR A 182 6.92 15.01 16.70
C THR A 182 7.94 14.13 17.40
N GLN A 183 8.68 13.27 16.67
CA GLN A 183 9.75 12.45 17.25
C GLN A 183 11.08 13.20 17.38
N GLU A 184 11.37 14.15 16.49
CA GLU A 184 12.64 14.89 16.50
C GLU A 184 12.65 16.10 17.45
N ASN A 185 11.48 16.67 17.77
CA ASN A 185 11.41 17.85 18.63
C ASN A 185 10.67 17.53 19.93
N GLN A 186 11.40 17.50 21.06
CA GLN A 186 10.85 17.57 22.42
C GLN A 186 10.23 18.96 22.68
N VAL A 187 9.20 19.35 21.92
CA VAL A 187 8.46 20.60 22.17
C VAL A 187 7.47 20.34 23.29
N THR A 188 7.55 21.15 24.35
CA THR A 188 6.76 21.12 25.59
C THR A 188 5.28 21.49 25.41
N THR A 189 4.79 21.58 24.17
CA THR A 189 3.38 21.78 23.86
C THR A 189 3.08 20.87 22.66
N PRO A 190 2.14 19.90 22.78
CA PRO A 190 1.86 19.01 21.66
C PRO A 190 1.37 19.87 20.50
N PRO A 191 2.07 19.90 19.34
CA PRO A 191 1.47 20.48 18.15
C PRO A 191 0.17 19.72 17.89
N SER A 192 -0.89 20.41 17.49
CA SER A 192 -2.11 19.72 17.03
C SER A 192 -1.71 18.70 15.96
N GLY A 193 -2.12 17.45 16.14
CA GLY A 193 -1.78 16.34 15.24
C GLY A 193 -0.56 15.52 15.67
N GLN A 194 -0.71 14.72 16.74
CA GLN A 194 0.30 13.70 17.11
C GLN A 194 0.44 12.61 16.04
N ASN A 195 -0.63 12.37 15.28
CA ASN A 195 -0.71 11.31 14.29
C ASN A 195 -1.25 11.86 12.98
N ILE A 196 -0.74 11.32 11.88
CA ILE A 196 -1.16 11.66 10.53
C ILE A 196 -2.05 10.52 10.03
N MET A 197 -3.15 10.86 9.39
CA MET A 197 -3.94 9.92 8.61
C MET A 197 -3.61 10.09 7.13
N VAL A 198 -3.21 8.99 6.50
CA VAL A 198 -3.02 8.89 5.06
C VAL A 198 -4.15 8.06 4.49
N LYS A 199 -4.90 8.60 3.55
CA LYS A 199 -6.00 7.89 2.89
C LYS A 199 -5.79 7.83 1.39
N THR A 200 -5.87 6.63 0.84
CA THR A 200 -5.80 6.32 -0.58
C THR A 200 -7.15 5.82 -1.05
N LEU A 201 -7.74 6.51 -2.02
CA LEU A 201 -8.98 6.12 -2.68
C LEU A 201 -8.70 5.62 -4.09
N PHE A 202 -9.29 4.49 -4.44
CA PHE A 202 -9.21 3.86 -5.76
C PHE A 202 -10.56 3.98 -6.46
N THR A 203 -10.63 4.80 -7.49
CA THR A 203 -11.87 5.15 -8.20
C THR A 203 -11.74 4.89 -9.69
N ALA A 204 -12.86 4.98 -10.42
CA ALA A 204 -12.92 4.74 -11.86
C ALA A 204 -12.26 3.41 -12.30
N VAL A 205 -12.38 2.37 -11.46
CA VAL A 205 -11.68 1.10 -11.66
C VAL A 205 -12.28 0.36 -12.85
N LYS A 206 -11.43 0.01 -13.83
CA LYS A 206 -11.81 -0.78 -15.01
C LYS A 206 -10.93 -2.02 -15.10
N MET A 207 -11.57 -3.12 -15.48
CA MET A 207 -10.89 -4.37 -15.83
C MET A 207 -10.92 -4.53 -17.35
N GLU A 208 -9.97 -3.90 -18.03
CA GLU A 208 -9.86 -3.90 -19.48
C GLU A 208 -8.43 -4.14 -19.89
N HIS A 209 -8.22 -4.76 -21.06
CA HIS A 209 -6.88 -4.98 -21.58
C HIS A 209 -6.31 -3.64 -22.04
N PRO A 210 -5.25 -3.09 -21.41
CA PRO A 210 -4.67 -1.83 -21.84
C PRO A 210 -4.00 -2.00 -23.19
N ASP A 211 -3.89 -0.91 -23.93
CA ASP A 211 -2.98 -0.85 -25.07
C ASP A 211 -1.54 -1.10 -24.57
N ASN A 212 -0.83 -2.01 -25.21
CA ASN A 212 0.55 -2.35 -24.85
C ASN A 212 1.49 -1.15 -25.02
N SER A 213 1.11 -0.14 -25.82
CA SER A 213 1.87 1.11 -25.97
C SER A 213 2.11 1.85 -24.64
N PHE A 214 1.20 1.70 -23.65
CA PHE A 214 1.39 2.27 -22.31
C PHE A 214 2.63 1.73 -21.60
N PHE A 215 3.10 0.53 -21.98
CA PHE A 215 4.23 -0.17 -21.36
C PHE A 215 5.49 -0.19 -22.24
N ASP A 216 5.55 0.65 -23.28
CA ASP A 216 6.75 0.85 -24.10
C ASP A 216 7.69 1.86 -23.42
N GLU A 217 8.92 1.45 -23.10
CA GLU A 217 9.91 2.33 -22.47
C GLU A 217 10.37 3.46 -23.39
N LYS A 218 10.15 3.36 -24.71
CA LYS A 218 10.61 4.35 -25.70
C LYS A 218 9.96 5.71 -25.53
N GLN A 219 8.83 5.77 -24.81
CA GLN A 219 8.24 7.05 -24.41
C GLN A 219 9.16 7.84 -23.46
N PHE A 220 10.10 7.19 -22.76
CA PHE A 220 11.01 7.83 -21.80
C PHE A 220 12.42 8.03 -22.35
N PHE A 221 12.97 7.03 -23.05
CA PHE A 221 14.34 7.11 -23.56
C PHE A 221 14.56 6.22 -24.78
N THR A 222 15.62 6.49 -25.53
CA THR A 222 16.15 5.62 -26.59
C THR A 222 17.57 5.17 -26.25
N ARG A 223 18.00 4.07 -26.88
CA ARG A 223 19.37 3.54 -26.74
C ARG A 223 20.09 3.67 -28.08
N GLU A 224 21.18 4.42 -28.09
CA GLU A 224 22.05 4.60 -29.26
C GLU A 224 23.49 4.25 -28.87
N ALA A 225 24.07 3.22 -29.50
CA ALA A 225 25.45 2.80 -29.27
C ALA A 225 25.82 2.65 -27.77
N ASN A 226 24.94 2.01 -26.98
CA ASN A 226 25.05 1.83 -25.52
C ASN A 226 24.94 3.12 -24.68
N VAL A 227 24.55 4.24 -25.27
CA VAL A 227 24.21 5.47 -24.56
C VAL A 227 22.69 5.58 -24.46
N ILE A 228 22.20 5.84 -23.25
CA ILE A 228 20.80 6.15 -22.99
C ILE A 228 20.60 7.65 -23.23
N LYS A 229 19.63 7.97 -24.08
CA LYS A 229 19.23 9.35 -24.39
C LYS A 229 17.76 9.54 -24.01
N PRO A 230 17.41 10.59 -23.25
CA PRO A 230 16.01 10.91 -23.00
C PRO A 230 15.22 11.07 -24.30
N ALA A 231 13.96 10.65 -24.30
CA ALA A 231 13.03 10.94 -25.38
C ALA A 231 12.74 12.46 -25.46
N ALA A 232 12.13 12.90 -26.55
CA ALA A 232 11.91 14.33 -26.83
C ALA A 232 11.19 15.06 -25.67
N ASP A 233 10.17 14.44 -25.08
CA ASP A 233 9.40 15.00 -23.96
C ASP A 233 10.23 15.14 -22.66
N TYR A 234 11.41 14.53 -22.61
CA TYR A 234 12.33 14.53 -21.48
C TYR A 234 13.73 15.03 -21.86
N ALA A 235 13.87 15.76 -22.98
CA ALA A 235 15.16 16.09 -23.58
C ALA A 235 16.12 16.86 -22.62
N ASP A 236 15.58 17.58 -21.65
CA ASP A 236 16.32 18.34 -20.64
C ASP A 236 16.44 17.62 -19.29
N TYR A 237 16.06 16.35 -19.21
CA TYR A 237 16.12 15.56 -17.98
C TYR A 237 17.52 14.94 -17.79
N GLN A 238 17.96 14.93 -16.54
CA GLN A 238 19.12 14.14 -16.13
C GLN A 238 18.70 12.67 -15.98
N VAL A 239 19.51 11.76 -16.55
CA VAL A 239 19.27 10.32 -16.42
C VAL A 239 20.24 9.73 -15.41
N PHE A 240 19.70 9.14 -14.35
CA PHE A 240 20.45 8.42 -13.33
C PHE A 240 20.25 6.92 -13.48
N LEU A 241 21.35 6.17 -13.60
CA LEU A 241 21.31 4.71 -13.68
C LEU A 241 21.39 4.10 -12.27
N ALA A 242 20.26 3.64 -11.77
CA ALA A 242 20.14 3.01 -10.46
C ALA A 242 20.65 1.55 -10.43
N SER A 243 21.00 0.97 -11.57
CA SER A 243 21.64 -0.35 -11.65
C SER A 243 22.85 -0.31 -12.60
N PRO A 244 23.94 -1.02 -12.28
CA PRO A 244 25.07 -1.12 -13.20
C PRO A 244 24.69 -1.94 -14.45
N ASN A 245 25.25 -1.54 -15.60
CA ASN A 245 25.12 -2.22 -16.90
C ASN A 245 23.67 -2.33 -17.42
N ILE A 246 22.90 -1.25 -17.35
CA ILE A 246 21.58 -1.19 -17.99
C ILE A 246 21.73 -1.16 -19.51
#